data_AF-Q2N3W2-F1
#
_entry.id   AF-Q2N3W2-F1
#
_cell.length_a   1.000
_cell.length_b   1.000
_cell.length_c   1.000
_cell.angle_alpha   90.00
_cell.angle_beta   90.00
_cell.angle_gamma   90.00
#
_symmetry.space_group_name_H-M   'P 1'
#
loop_
_entity.id
_entity.type
_entity.pdbx_description
1 polymer ?
#
loop_
_entity_poly.entity_id
_entity_poly.type
_entity_poly.pdbx_seq_one_letter_code
_entity_poly.pdbx_strand_id
1 'polypeptide(L)'
;MSVLDTILDKADEQEIRRLNVIVDKIESLEKDIENMSDDELKKMTDLFRDRLKKGETLDSLLPEAFAVAREASKRVLGMRQYRVQLIGGIVIHQGKIAEMKTGEG
;
A
#
# COMPACT_ATOMS: atom_id res chain seq x y z
N MET A 1 20.32 -6.06 -25.43
CA MET A 1 19.91 -4.96 -24.55
C MET A 1 20.81 -3.77 -24.80
N SER A 2 20.20 -2.61 -25.02
CA SER A 2 20.88 -1.33 -25.11
C SER A 2 21.41 -0.90 -23.73
N VAL A 3 22.40 0.00 -23.71
CA VAL A 3 22.87 0.65 -22.47
C VAL A 3 21.72 1.37 -21.78
N LEU A 4 20.78 1.93 -22.56
CA LEU A 4 19.58 2.60 -22.05
C LEU A 4 18.67 1.62 -21.29
N ASP A 5 18.38 0.46 -21.87
CA ASP A 5 17.56 -0.59 -21.24
C ASP A 5 18.17 -0.98 -19.89
N THR A 6 19.49 -1.16 -19.85
CA THR A 6 20.20 -1.58 -18.62
C THR A 6 20.11 -0.51 -17.52
N ILE A 7 20.07 0.78 -17.88
CA ILE A 7 19.96 1.88 -16.92
C ILE A 7 18.53 1.96 -16.37
N LEU A 8 17.53 1.83 -17.24
CA LEU A 8 16.11 1.86 -16.86
C LEU A 8 15.77 0.67 -15.96
N ASP A 9 16.14 -0.55 -16.37
CA ASP A 9 15.89 -1.77 -15.59
C ASP A 9 16.48 -1.67 -14.17
N LYS A 10 17.69 -1.10 -14.05
CA LYS A 10 18.33 -0.89 -12.74
C LYS A 10 17.59 0.14 -11.89
N ALA A 11 17.05 1.19 -12.50
CA ALA A 11 16.28 2.20 -11.78
C ALA A 11 14.97 1.60 -11.25
N ASP A 12 14.28 0.80 -12.06
CA ASP A 12 13.03 0.13 -11.69
C ASP A 12 13.26 -0.91 -10.61
N GLU A 13 14.31 -1.74 -10.74
CA GLU A 13 14.71 -2.67 -9.67
C GLU A 13 14.97 -1.95 -8.34
N GLN A 14 15.66 -0.81 -8.39
CA GLN A 14 15.97 -0.05 -7.19
C GLN A 14 14.70 0.55 -6.56
N GLU A 15 13.79 1.06 -7.38
CA GLU A 15 12.52 1.60 -6.90
C GLU A 15 11.65 0.51 -6.29
N ILE A 16 11.50 -0.64 -6.98
CA ILE A 16 10.76 -1.80 -6.47
C ILE A 16 11.33 -2.25 -5.12
N ARG A 17 12.66 -2.26 -4.94
CA ARG A 17 13.27 -2.58 -3.63
C ARG A 17 12.85 -1.60 -2.54
N ARG A 18 12.77 -0.30 -2.82
CA ARG A 18 12.30 0.71 -1.86
C ARG A 18 10.82 0.53 -1.52
N LEU A 19 9.99 0.28 -2.53
CA LEU A 19 8.56 0.07 -2.35
C LEU A 19 8.29 -1.20 -1.53
N ASN A 20 9.06 -2.26 -1.74
CA ASN A 20 8.94 -3.49 -0.94
C ASN A 20 9.15 -3.24 0.56
N VAL A 21 10.02 -2.32 0.96
CA VAL A 21 10.18 -1.96 2.38
C VAL A 21 8.89 -1.37 2.96
N ILE A 22 8.13 -0.61 2.16
CA ILE A 22 6.83 -0.07 2.59
C ILE A 22 5.78 -1.18 2.62
N VAL A 23 5.78 -2.06 1.62
CA VAL A 23 4.89 -3.23 1.59
C VAL A 23 5.12 -4.14 2.79
N ASP A 24 6.37 -4.39 3.18
CA ASP A 24 6.71 -5.20 4.34
C ASP A 24 6.15 -4.60 5.63
N LYS A 25 6.15 -3.26 5.76
CA LYS A 25 5.47 -2.59 6.87
C LYS A 25 3.96 -2.82 6.84
N ILE A 26 3.32 -2.71 5.67
CA ILE A 26 1.88 -2.98 5.52
C ILE A 26 1.56 -4.42 5.93
N GLU A 27 2.35 -5.41 5.47
CA GLU A 27 2.13 -6.81 5.80
C GLU A 27 2.39 -7.11 7.28
N SER A 28 3.36 -6.43 7.91
CA SER A 28 3.63 -6.60 9.34
C SER A 28 2.45 -6.20 10.24
N LEU A 29 1.59 -5.30 9.76
CA LEU A 29 0.40 -4.84 10.47
C LEU A 29 -0.80 -5.79 10.30
N GLU A 30 -0.72 -6.78 9.40
CA GLU A 30 -1.88 -7.61 9.03
C GLU A 30 -2.53 -8.28 10.21
N LYS A 31 -1.72 -8.91 11.06
CA LYS A 31 -2.22 -9.69 12.20
C LYS A 31 -2.98 -8.81 13.19
N ASP A 32 -2.49 -7.59 13.42
CA ASP A 32 -3.11 -6.66 14.36
C ASP A 32 -4.43 -6.12 13.81
N ILE A 33 -4.47 -5.80 12.51
CA ILE A 33 -5.67 -5.32 11.82
C ILE A 33 -6.72 -6.44 11.65
N GLU A 34 -6.30 -7.69 11.39
CA GLU A 34 -7.20 -8.85 11.27
C GLU A 34 -7.95 -9.12 12.58
N ASN A 35 -7.31 -8.88 13.73
CA ASN A 35 -7.93 -9.04 15.04
C ASN A 35 -8.95 -7.95 15.40
N MET A 36 -9.06 -6.87 14.62
CA MET A 36 -10.03 -5.81 14.87
C MET A 36 -11.44 -6.27 14.51
N SER A 37 -12.43 -5.84 15.29
CA SER A 37 -13.84 -5.89 14.90
C SER A 37 -14.14 -4.93 13.74
N ASP A 38 -15.28 -5.12 13.07
CA ASP A 38 -15.69 -4.22 11.98
C ASP A 38 -15.89 -2.77 12.44
N ASP A 39 -16.33 -2.57 13.68
CA ASP A 39 -16.50 -1.23 14.25
C ASP A 39 -15.16 -0.56 14.59
N GLU A 40 -14.17 -1.33 15.05
CA GLU A 40 -12.81 -0.84 15.25
C GLU A 40 -12.16 -0.47 13.92
N LEU A 41 -12.31 -1.33 12.90
CA LEU A 41 -11.77 -1.09 11.56
C LEU A 41 -12.38 0.19 10.92
N LYS A 42 -13.68 0.43 11.11
CA LYS A 42 -14.34 1.67 10.67
C LYS A 42 -13.79 2.91 11.38
N LYS A 43 -13.58 2.85 12.69
CA LYS A 43 -13.06 3.96 13.51
C LYS A 43 -11.65 4.38 13.13
N MET A 44 -10.85 3.51 12.48
CA MET A 44 -9.54 3.88 11.95
C MET A 44 -9.61 5.07 11.00
N THR A 45 -10.71 5.21 10.25
CA THR A 45 -10.91 6.35 9.34
C THR A 45 -10.93 7.68 10.10
N ASP A 46 -11.65 7.75 11.22
CA ASP A 46 -11.74 8.96 12.04
C ASP A 46 -10.39 9.25 12.71
N LEU A 47 -9.72 8.19 13.19
CA LEU A 47 -8.37 8.29 13.75
C LEU A 47 -7.38 8.89 12.75
N PHE A 48 -7.36 8.42 11.50
CA PHE A 48 -6.47 8.94 10.47
C PHE A 48 -6.79 10.40 10.13
N ARG A 49 -8.07 10.79 10.03
CA ARG A 49 -8.45 12.20 9.82
C ARG A 49 -7.97 13.09 10.96
N ASP A 50 -8.06 12.63 12.20
CA ASP A 50 -7.59 13.42 13.34
C ASP A 50 -6.07 13.50 13.43
N ARG A 51 -5.35 12.43 13.05
CA ARG A 51 -3.88 12.46 12.92
C ARG A 51 -3.43 13.43 11.83
N LEU A 52 -4.10 13.47 10.69
CA LEU A 52 -3.85 14.46 9.63
C LEU A 52 -4.05 15.90 10.12
N LYS A 53 -5.15 16.17 10.85
CA LYS A 53 -5.38 17.51 11.45
C LYS A 53 -4.30 17.92 12.44
N LYS A 54 -3.65 16.95 13.10
CA LYS A 54 -2.54 17.16 14.03
C LYS A 54 -1.18 17.31 13.33
N GLY A 55 -1.14 17.25 11.99
CA GLY A 55 0.06 17.52 11.20
C GLY A 55 0.84 16.28 10.75
N GLU A 56 0.31 15.07 10.96
CA GLU A 56 0.87 13.89 10.29
C GLU A 56 0.68 13.98 8.77
N THR A 57 1.58 13.35 8.02
CA THR A 57 1.53 13.36 6.54
C THR A 57 0.82 12.12 6.02
N LEU A 58 0.33 12.19 4.79
CA LEU A 58 -0.24 11.00 4.14
C LEU A 58 0.80 9.87 4.03
N ASP A 59 2.07 10.21 3.79
CA ASP A 59 3.16 9.24 3.71
C ASP A 59 3.42 8.51 5.04
N SER A 60 3.26 9.20 6.18
CA SER A 60 3.42 8.56 7.49
C SER A 60 2.26 7.62 7.81
N LEU A 61 1.05 7.95 7.35
CA LEU A 61 -0.15 7.14 7.54
C LEU A 61 -0.28 5.98 6.56
N LEU A 62 0.44 6.03 5.43
CA LEU A 62 0.27 5.11 4.31
C LEU A 62 0.30 3.64 4.74
N PRO A 63 1.28 3.13 5.54
CA PRO A 63 1.31 1.72 5.88
C PRO A 63 0.07 1.24 6.63
N GLU A 64 -0.39 2.02 7.62
CA GLU A 64 -1.58 1.69 8.41
C GLU A 64 -2.86 1.81 7.58
N ALA A 65 -2.97 2.87 6.77
CA ALA A 65 -4.13 3.10 5.92
C ALA A 65 -4.28 1.97 4.87
N PHE A 66 -3.18 1.53 4.27
CA PHE A 66 -3.19 0.41 3.31
C PHE A 66 -3.53 -0.91 4.00
N ALA A 67 -3.01 -1.16 5.21
CA ALA A 67 -3.36 -2.38 5.96
C ALA A 67 -4.86 -2.43 6.29
N VAL A 68 -5.45 -1.30 6.72
CA VAL A 68 -6.89 -1.17 6.98
C VAL A 68 -7.71 -1.36 5.71
N ALA A 69 -7.34 -0.71 4.60
CA ALA A 69 -8.04 -0.86 3.33
C ALA A 69 -7.98 -2.29 2.79
N ARG A 70 -6.84 -2.97 2.95
CA ARG A 70 -6.67 -4.36 2.56
C ARG A 70 -7.58 -5.30 3.35
N GLU A 71 -7.65 -5.13 4.66
CA GLU A 71 -8.55 -5.93 5.50
C GLU A 71 -10.01 -5.66 5.17
N ALA A 72 -10.38 -4.41 4.91
CA ALA A 72 -11.72 -4.06 4.47
C ALA A 72 -12.08 -4.76 3.14
N SER A 73 -11.16 -4.77 2.16
CA SER A 73 -11.34 -5.51 0.90
C SER A 73 -11.50 -7.01 1.13
N LYS A 74 -10.70 -7.61 2.03
CA LYS A 74 -10.80 -9.03 2.40
C LYS A 74 -12.17 -9.34 3.01
N ARG A 75 -12.68 -8.49 3.91
CA ARG A 75 -13.98 -8.71 4.57
C ARG A 75 -15.17 -8.49 3.65
N VAL A 76 -15.15 -7.43 2.85
CA VAL A 76 -16.29 -6.99 2.04
C VAL A 76 -16.36 -7.74 0.71
N LEU A 77 -15.21 -7.93 0.05
CA LEU A 77 -15.13 -8.50 -1.30
C LEU A 77 -14.60 -9.93 -1.31
N GLY A 78 -14.09 -10.44 -0.18
CA GLY A 78 -13.40 -11.73 -0.13
C GLY A 78 -12.02 -11.69 -0.81
N MET A 79 -11.50 -10.49 -1.12
CA MET A 79 -10.27 -10.31 -1.90
C MET A 79 -9.18 -9.66 -1.06
N ARG A 80 -8.15 -10.43 -0.70
CA ARG A 80 -6.95 -9.91 -0.06
C ARG A 80 -6.00 -9.38 -1.14
N GLN A 81 -5.67 -8.09 -1.07
CA GLN A 81 -4.75 -7.48 -2.02
C GLN A 81 -3.37 -8.14 -1.99
N TYR A 82 -2.81 -8.41 -3.17
CA TYR A 82 -1.47 -8.95 -3.36
C TYR A 82 -0.41 -7.86 -3.22
N ARG A 83 0.85 -8.27 -2.99
CA ARG A 83 1.99 -7.34 -2.87
C ARG A 83 2.12 -6.42 -4.09
N VAL A 84 1.91 -6.95 -5.30
CA VAL A 84 1.95 -6.16 -6.54
C VAL A 84 0.87 -5.07 -6.60
N GLN A 85 -0.31 -5.33 -6.04
CA GLN A 85 -1.39 -4.35 -5.95
C GLN A 85 -1.08 -3.28 -4.90
N LEU A 86 -0.44 -3.64 -3.79
CA LEU A 86 0.05 -2.68 -2.80
C LEU A 86 1.14 -1.77 -3.43
N ILE A 87 2.08 -2.34 -4.18
CA ILE A 87 3.08 -1.57 -4.95
C ILE A 87 2.37 -0.61 -5.91
N GLY A 88 1.43 -1.09 -6.70
CA GLY A 88 0.66 -0.25 -7.63
C GLY A 88 -0.05 0.91 -6.93
N GLY A 89 -0.71 0.65 -5.80
CA GLY A 89 -1.36 1.69 -4.99
C GLY A 89 -0.37 2.73 -4.45
N ILE A 90 0.82 2.31 -4.02
CA ILE A 90 1.87 3.23 -3.53
C ILE A 90 2.40 4.09 -4.69
N VAL A 91 2.62 3.51 -5.87
CA VAL A 91 3.07 4.24 -7.06
C VAL A 91 2.05 5.31 -7.46
N ILE A 92 0.76 4.98 -7.43
CA ILE A 92 -0.32 5.94 -7.71
C ILE A 92 -0.36 7.04 -6.64
N HIS A 93 -0.21 6.69 -5.36
CA HIS A 93 -0.12 7.67 -4.26
C HIS A 93 1.05 8.66 -4.46
N GLN A 94 2.17 8.20 -5.02
CA GLN A 94 3.31 9.05 -5.38
C GLN A 94 3.08 9.93 -6.63
N GLY A 95 1.91 9.86 -7.26
CA GLY A 95 1.59 10.61 -8.48
C GLY A 95 2.28 10.05 -9.72
N LYS A 96 2.69 8.78 -9.71
CA LYS A 96 3.34 8.09 -10.82
C LYS A 96 2.37 7.13 -11.52
N ILE A 97 2.78 6.62 -12.68
CA ILE A 97 2.04 5.59 -13.42
C ILE A 97 2.49 4.22 -12.94
N ALA A 98 1.53 3.41 -12.47
CA ALA A 98 1.75 2.00 -12.17
C ALA A 98 1.43 1.15 -13.41
N GLU A 99 2.45 0.58 -14.04
CA GLU A 99 2.24 -0.41 -15.11
C GLU A 99 1.96 -1.78 -14.47
N MET A 100 0.73 -2.26 -14.64
CA MET A 100 0.30 -3.59 -14.20
C MET A 100 -0.40 -4.29 -15.35
N LYS A 101 -0.13 -5.59 -15.54
CA LYS A 101 -0.76 -6.37 -16.61
C LYS A 101 -2.25 -6.56 -16.32
N THR A 102 -3.04 -6.71 -17.39
CA THR A 102 -4.46 -7.06 -17.24
C THR A 102 -4.61 -8.36 -16.44
N GLY A 103 -5.46 -8.34 -15.43
CA GLY A 103 -5.67 -9.47 -14.52
C GLY A 103 -4.92 -9.37 -13.19
N GLU A 104 -4.03 -8.38 -13.02
CA GLU A 104 -3.36 -8.10 -11.73
C GLU A 104 -4.28 -7.38 -10.72
N GLY A 105 -5.52 -7.09 -11.12
CA GLY A 105 -6.54 -6.32 -10.39
C GLY A 105 -6.38 -4.82 -10.61
#